data_AF-A0A966LAL0-F1
#
_entry.id   AF-A0A966LAL0-F1
#
_cell.length_a   1.000
_cell.length_b   1.000
_cell.length_c   1.000
_cell.angle_alpha   90.00
_cell.angle_beta   90.00
_cell.angle_gamma   90.00
#
_symmetry.space_group_name_H-M   'P 1'
#
loop_
_entity.id
_entity.type
_entity.pdbx_description
1 polymer ?
#
loop_
_entity_poly.entity_id
_entity_poly.type
_entity_poly.pdbx_seq_one_letter_code
_entity_poly.pdbx_strand_id
1 'polypeptide(L)'
;MASKSRFNPVNGFADLWNELRRPQPYRWPILGLSILPVAGMLYWGMNSTSYGQPERPTIEYISTLDEARTDAQIAAENRANQEIKDLRAAEEARIAEAKRDIYRALGEAAGMDVEEIERKAAAERAAEEAAAAEARAPLTGRAARDTVESIAQ
;
A
#
# COMPACT_ATOMS: atom_id res chain seq x y z
N MET A 1 -32.88 52.12 17.66
CA MET A 1 -33.92 51.08 17.45
C MET A 1 -33.24 49.78 17.04
N ALA A 2 -32.85 48.95 18.00
CA ALA A 2 -32.29 47.62 17.72
C ALA A 2 -33.20 46.59 18.39
N SER A 3 -34.34 46.30 17.78
CA SER A 3 -35.32 45.37 18.34
C SER A 3 -36.04 44.65 17.21
N LYS A 4 -36.01 43.31 17.26
CA LYS A 4 -36.50 42.35 16.26
C LYS A 4 -35.51 41.96 15.15
N SER A 5 -34.26 41.65 15.52
CA SER A 5 -33.51 40.65 14.75
C SER A 5 -33.94 39.26 15.24
N ARG A 6 -34.45 38.44 14.32
CA ARG A 6 -34.89 37.05 14.58
C ARG A 6 -33.77 36.13 15.09
N PHE A 7 -32.53 36.57 14.99
CA PHE A 7 -31.33 35.86 15.46
C PHE A 7 -30.66 36.54 16.65
N ASN A 8 -31.41 37.31 17.47
CA ASN A 8 -30.86 37.90 18.68
C ASN A 8 -30.73 36.84 19.80
N PRO A 9 -29.51 36.43 20.20
CA PRO A 9 -29.31 35.38 21.21
C PRO A 9 -29.81 35.78 22.59
N VAL A 10 -29.92 37.09 22.87
CA VAL A 10 -30.38 37.62 24.16
C VAL A 10 -31.82 37.22 24.44
N ASN A 11 -32.68 37.20 23.42
CA ASN A 11 -34.08 36.81 23.57
C ASN A 11 -34.22 35.31 23.83
N GLY A 12 -33.39 34.48 23.20
CA GLY A 12 -33.38 33.02 23.44
C GLY A 12 -32.92 32.66 24.85
N PHE A 13 -31.90 33.36 25.36
CA PHE A 13 -31.45 33.16 26.74
C PHE A 13 -32.51 33.58 27.77
N ALA A 14 -33.18 34.71 27.53
CA ALA A 14 -34.27 35.18 28.38
C ALA A 14 -35.47 34.19 28.39
N ASP A 15 -35.80 33.60 27.26
CA ASP A 15 -36.88 32.61 27.13
C ASP A 15 -36.54 31.30 27.86
N LEU A 16 -35.32 30.78 27.67
CA LEU A 16 -34.80 29.62 28.42
C LEU A 16 -34.83 29.87 29.94
N TRP A 17 -34.40 31.05 30.38
CA TRP A 17 -34.37 31.42 31.80
C TRP A 17 -35.76 31.53 32.42
N ASN A 18 -36.72 32.06 31.65
CA ASN A 18 -38.12 32.11 32.06
C ASN A 18 -38.69 30.71 32.24
N GLU A 19 -38.45 29.78 31.30
CA GLU A 19 -38.94 28.39 31.38
C GLU A 19 -38.30 27.61 32.54
N LEU A 20 -37.00 27.81 32.79
CA LEU A 20 -36.29 27.21 33.93
C LEU A 20 -36.85 27.65 35.29
N ARG A 21 -37.28 28.92 35.41
CA ARG A 21 -37.84 29.47 36.66
C ARG A 21 -39.32 29.10 36.89
N ARG A 22 -40.01 28.54 35.89
CA ARG A 22 -41.42 28.14 36.06
C ARG A 22 -41.53 27.08 37.16
N PRO A 23 -42.55 27.18 38.04
CA PRO A 23 -42.80 26.22 39.10
C PRO A 23 -43.48 24.97 38.53
N GLN A 24 -42.72 24.17 37.78
CA GLN A 24 -43.13 22.85 37.32
C GLN A 24 -42.45 21.75 38.15
N PRO A 25 -43.15 20.67 38.52
CA PRO A 25 -42.60 19.61 39.35
C PRO A 25 -41.46 18.84 38.66
N TYR A 26 -41.44 18.80 37.32
CA TYR A 26 -40.50 17.99 36.53
C TYR A 26 -39.33 18.76 35.89
N ARG A 27 -39.11 20.04 36.22
CA ARG A 27 -38.04 20.87 35.62
C ARG A 27 -36.65 20.25 35.73
N TRP A 28 -36.27 19.78 36.92
CA TRP A 28 -34.95 19.22 37.18
C TRP A 28 -34.77 17.83 36.58
N PRO A 29 -35.75 16.90 36.70
CA PRO A 29 -35.67 15.60 36.01
C PRO A 29 -35.53 15.71 34.49
N ILE A 30 -36.34 16.54 33.83
CA ILE A 30 -36.30 16.68 32.36
C ILE A 30 -34.99 17.33 31.92
N LEU A 31 -34.55 18.39 32.62
CA LEU A 31 -33.28 19.04 32.33
C LEU A 31 -32.11 18.06 32.51
N GLY A 32 -32.08 17.32 33.61
CA GLY A 32 -31.06 16.30 33.85
C GLY A 32 -31.03 15.25 32.75
N LEU A 33 -32.20 14.70 32.39
CA LEU A 33 -32.33 13.70 31.32
C LEU A 33 -31.83 14.23 29.97
N SER A 34 -32.10 15.51 29.66
CA SER A 34 -31.65 16.13 28.41
C SER A 34 -30.13 16.32 28.31
N ILE A 35 -29.44 16.46 29.45
CA ILE A 35 -27.99 16.66 29.50
C ILE A 35 -27.23 15.33 29.40
N LEU A 36 -27.84 14.21 29.81
CA LEU A 36 -27.19 12.89 29.88
C LEU A 36 -26.50 12.45 28.57
N PRO A 37 -27.11 12.59 27.37
CA PRO A 37 -26.46 12.15 26.14
C PRO A 37 -25.16 12.91 25.84
N VAL A 38 -25.17 14.24 26.02
CA VAL A 38 -24.01 15.09 25.77
C VAL A 38 -22.92 14.84 26.82
N ALA A 39 -23.31 14.79 28.11
CA ALA A 39 -22.39 14.48 29.19
C ALA A 39 -21.74 13.10 29.01
N GLY A 40 -22.51 12.10 28.56
CA GLY A 40 -22.02 10.75 28.26
C GLY A 40 -21.00 10.73 27.14
N MET A 41 -21.25 11.44 26.03
CA MET A 41 -20.28 11.56 24.92
C MET A 41 -18.99 12.24 25.37
N LEU A 42 -19.09 13.33 26.13
CA LEU A 42 -17.92 14.04 26.66
C LEU A 42 -17.14 13.17 27.63
N TYR A 43 -17.82 12.48 28.55
CA TYR A 43 -17.19 11.54 29.47
C TYR A 43 -16.45 10.44 28.71
N TRP A 44 -17.07 9.85 27.69
CA TRP A 44 -16.43 8.83 26.86
C TRP A 44 -15.20 9.37 26.12
N GLY A 45 -15.30 10.53 25.48
CA GLY A 45 -14.18 11.16 24.78
C GLY A 45 -13.02 11.53 25.71
N MET A 46 -13.32 12.06 26.91
CA MET A 46 -12.31 12.41 27.91
C MET A 46 -11.57 11.19 28.47
N ASN A 47 -12.22 10.03 28.51
CA ASN A 47 -11.61 8.77 28.98
C ASN A 47 -11.03 7.92 27.84
N SER A 48 -11.08 8.40 26.60
CA SER A 48 -10.49 7.69 25.47
C SER A 48 -8.98 7.88 25.47
N THR A 49 -8.23 6.78 25.56
CA THR A 49 -6.77 6.80 25.43
C THR A 49 -6.42 7.00 23.96
N SER A 50 -5.75 8.11 23.64
CA SER A 50 -5.15 8.30 22.33
C SER A 50 -3.74 7.71 22.35
N TYR A 51 -3.50 6.69 21.52
CA TYR A 51 -2.14 6.22 21.26
C TYR A 51 -1.50 7.21 20.27
N GLY A 52 -0.44 7.88 20.70
CA GLY A 52 0.38 8.71 19.81
C GLY A 52 0.91 7.86 18.66
N GLN A 53 1.14 8.50 17.50
CA GLN A 53 1.81 7.81 16.40
C GLN A 53 3.17 7.28 16.90
N PRO A 54 3.54 6.03 16.56
CA PRO A 54 4.82 5.47 16.96
C PRO A 54 5.96 6.36 16.45
N GLU A 55 7.00 6.55 17.27
CA GLU A 55 8.20 7.26 16.83
C GLU A 55 8.76 6.59 15.56
N ARG A 56 9.13 7.41 14.57
CA ARG A 56 9.71 6.89 13.32
C ARG A 56 11.00 6.14 13.66
N PRO A 57 11.21 4.93 13.12
CA PRO A 57 12.42 4.17 13.42
C PRO A 57 13.65 4.91 12.91
N THR A 58 14.72 4.90 13.71
CA THR A 58 16.04 5.35 13.28
C THR A 58 16.64 4.31 12.34
N ILE A 59 16.99 4.71 11.11
CA ILE A 59 17.62 3.84 10.12
C ILE A 59 19.12 4.12 10.14
N GLU A 60 19.92 3.10 10.46
CA GLU A 60 21.37 3.14 10.29
C GLU A 60 21.74 2.51 8.94
N TYR A 61 22.34 3.30 8.05
CA TYR A 61 22.81 2.83 6.75
C TYR A 61 24.23 2.30 6.88
N ILE A 62 24.44 1.06 6.45
CA ILE A 62 25.77 0.46 6.33
C ILE A 62 26.15 0.49 4.85
N SER A 63 27.02 1.41 4.46
CA SER A 63 27.54 1.52 3.08
C SER A 63 28.81 0.69 2.93
N THR A 64 28.87 -0.14 1.87
CA THR A 64 30.08 -0.90 1.50
C THR A 64 30.95 -0.16 0.49
N LEU A 65 30.42 0.93 -0.05
CA LEU A 65 31.04 1.70 -1.10
C LEU A 65 31.28 3.12 -0.60
N ASP A 66 32.39 3.71 -1.04
CA ASP A 66 32.77 5.07 -0.66
C ASP A 66 31.68 6.09 -1.07
N GLU A 67 31.24 6.89 -0.09
CA GLU A 67 30.21 7.91 -0.19
C GLU A 67 30.67 9.13 -1.01
N ALA A 68 31.99 9.36 -1.08
CA ALA A 68 32.59 10.46 -1.83
C ALA A 68 32.82 10.12 -3.32
N ARG A 69 32.41 8.93 -3.79
CA ARG A 69 32.54 8.56 -5.20
C ARG A 69 31.71 9.47 -6.08
N THR A 70 32.32 9.92 -7.16
CA THR A 70 31.66 10.74 -8.16
C THR A 70 30.78 9.90 -9.09
N ASP A 71 29.75 10.51 -9.66
CA ASP A 71 28.89 9.86 -10.66
C ASP A 71 29.69 9.29 -11.85
N ALA A 72 30.78 9.96 -12.23
CA ALA A 72 31.69 9.49 -13.28
C ALA A 72 32.39 8.18 -12.91
N GLN A 73 32.82 8.03 -11.65
CA GLN A 73 33.42 6.80 -11.15
C GLN A 73 32.37 5.67 -11.08
N ILE A 74 31.17 5.97 -10.62
CA ILE A 74 30.05 5.01 -10.57
C ILE A 74 29.71 4.51 -11.98
N ALA A 75 29.61 5.41 -12.95
CA ALA A 75 29.31 5.05 -14.33
C ALA A 75 30.41 4.18 -14.96
N ALA A 76 31.68 4.49 -14.68
CA ALA A 76 32.81 3.69 -15.16
C ALA A 76 32.83 2.29 -14.55
N GLU A 77 32.63 2.18 -13.23
CA GLU A 77 32.54 0.90 -12.51
C GLU A 77 31.38 0.04 -13.03
N ASN A 78 30.21 0.65 -13.21
CA ASN A 78 29.04 -0.03 -13.75
C ASN A 78 29.28 -0.56 -15.16
N ARG A 79 29.94 0.22 -16.03
CA ARG A 79 30.25 -0.22 -17.40
C ARG A 79 31.20 -1.42 -17.40
N ALA A 80 32.26 -1.37 -16.61
CA ALA A 80 33.21 -2.47 -16.49
C ALA A 80 32.53 -3.75 -15.95
N ASN A 81 31.67 -3.59 -14.94
CA ASN A 81 30.89 -4.70 -14.41
C ASN A 81 29.89 -5.26 -15.43
N GLN A 82 29.29 -4.41 -16.26
CA GLN A 82 28.37 -4.84 -17.29
C GLN A 82 29.07 -5.68 -18.37
N GLU A 83 30.26 -5.27 -18.82
CA GLU A 83 31.04 -6.02 -19.79
C GLU A 83 31.38 -7.43 -19.27
N ILE A 84 31.78 -7.55 -18.00
CA ILE A 84 32.06 -8.87 -17.39
C ILE A 84 30.79 -9.72 -17.31
N LYS A 85 29.64 -9.12 -16.97
CA LYS A 85 28.35 -9.82 -16.93
C LYS A 85 27.95 -10.30 -18.31
N ASP A 86 28.09 -9.47 -19.34
CA ASP A 86 27.72 -9.79 -20.71
C ASP A 86 28.58 -10.94 -21.25
N LEU A 87 29.90 -10.92 -20.98
CA LEU A 87 30.80 -12.01 -21.33
C LEU A 87 30.41 -13.34 -20.67
N ARG A 88 30.07 -13.31 -19.37
CA ARG A 88 29.63 -14.51 -18.64
C ARG A 88 28.29 -15.02 -19.18
N ALA A 89 27.34 -14.13 -19.44
CA ALA A 89 26.04 -14.48 -20.00
C ALA A 89 26.17 -15.12 -21.39
N ALA A 90 27.06 -14.59 -22.24
CA ALA A 90 27.35 -15.17 -23.55
C ALA A 90 27.93 -16.59 -23.44
N GLU A 91 28.85 -16.81 -22.50
CA GLU A 91 29.44 -18.12 -22.25
C GLU A 91 28.41 -19.11 -21.70
N GLU A 92 27.59 -18.69 -20.74
CA GLU A 92 26.50 -19.49 -20.18
C GLU A 92 25.48 -19.87 -21.25
N ALA A 93 25.12 -18.95 -22.14
CA ALA A 93 24.23 -19.22 -23.27
C ALA A 93 24.83 -20.27 -24.21
N ARG A 94 26.12 -20.16 -24.55
CA ARG A 94 26.82 -21.15 -25.37
C ARG A 94 26.82 -22.54 -24.71
N ILE A 95 27.09 -22.60 -23.40
CA ILE A 95 27.08 -23.85 -22.64
C ILE A 95 25.66 -24.43 -22.56
N ALA A 96 24.64 -23.60 -22.37
CA ALA A 96 23.25 -24.03 -22.32
C ALA A 96 22.78 -24.59 -23.67
N GLU A 97 23.14 -23.96 -24.77
CA GLU A 97 22.89 -24.45 -26.12
C GLU A 97 23.56 -25.81 -26.35
N ALA A 98 24.86 -25.91 -26.07
CA ALA A 98 25.58 -27.18 -26.20
C ALA A 98 24.98 -28.29 -25.32
N LYS A 99 24.56 -27.98 -24.09
CA LYS A 99 23.85 -28.92 -23.22
C LYS A 99 22.54 -29.39 -23.84
N ARG A 100 21.72 -28.47 -24.35
CA ARG A 100 20.45 -28.83 -25.01
C ARG A 100 20.68 -29.76 -26.20
N ASP A 101 21.68 -29.47 -27.02
CA ASP A 101 22.00 -30.29 -28.19
C ASP A 101 22.46 -31.70 -27.79
N ILE A 102 23.28 -31.81 -26.74
CA ILE A 102 23.70 -33.09 -26.18
C ILE A 102 22.49 -33.89 -25.66
N TYR A 103 21.58 -33.25 -24.90
CA TYR A 103 20.39 -33.93 -24.39
C TYR A 103 19.42 -34.34 -25.48
N ARG A 104 19.26 -33.52 -26.53
CA ARG A 104 18.48 -33.86 -27.72
C ARG A 104 19.06 -35.09 -28.42
N ALA A 105 20.35 -35.08 -28.71
CA ALA A 105 21.04 -36.20 -29.36
C ALA A 105 20.96 -37.49 -28.51
N LEU A 106 21.09 -37.37 -27.18
CA LEU A 106 20.93 -38.51 -26.27
C LEU A 106 19.50 -39.06 -26.29
N GLY A 107 18.49 -38.19 -26.33
CA GLY A 107 17.10 -38.60 -26.40
C GLY A 107 16.77 -39.33 -27.70
N GLU A 108 17.25 -38.82 -28.83
CA GLU A 108 17.12 -39.47 -30.14
C GLU A 108 17.82 -40.84 -30.15
N ALA A 109 19.05 -40.92 -29.63
CA ALA A 109 19.81 -42.17 -29.55
C ALA A 109 19.16 -43.22 -28.62
N ALA A 110 18.46 -42.78 -27.58
CA ALA A 110 17.68 -43.63 -26.68
C ALA A 110 16.31 -44.06 -27.28
N GLY A 111 15.97 -43.58 -28.48
CA GLY A 111 14.72 -43.92 -29.17
C GLY A 111 13.51 -43.09 -28.72
N MET A 112 13.71 -41.93 -28.09
CA MET A 112 12.64 -41.00 -27.73
C MET A 112 12.34 -40.04 -28.89
N ASP A 113 11.06 -39.71 -29.09
CA ASP A 113 10.61 -38.65 -30.03
C ASP A 113 10.77 -37.28 -29.36
N VAL A 114 11.95 -36.68 -29.52
CA VAL A 114 12.28 -35.40 -28.88
C VAL A 114 11.47 -34.24 -29.44
N GLU A 115 11.07 -34.29 -30.71
CA GLU A 115 10.26 -33.24 -31.35
C GLU A 115 8.84 -33.19 -30.78
N GLU A 116 8.21 -34.35 -30.58
CA GLU A 116 6.90 -34.41 -29.93
C GLU A 116 6.95 -33.92 -28.48
N ILE A 117 8.03 -34.27 -27.75
CA ILE A 117 8.24 -33.82 -26.37
C ILE A 117 8.43 -32.30 -26.31
N GLU A 118 9.28 -31.73 -27.16
CA GLU A 118 9.49 -30.27 -27.22
C GLU A 118 8.20 -29.52 -27.59
N ARG A 119 7.40 -30.06 -28.52
CA ARG A 119 6.10 -29.47 -28.91
C ARG A 119 5.09 -29.46 -27.77
N LYS A 120 4.96 -30.57 -27.02
CA LYS A 120 4.08 -30.63 -25.84
C LYS A 120 4.55 -29.67 -24.75
N ALA A 121 5.85 -29.65 -24.45
CA ALA A 121 6.43 -28.75 -23.46
C ALA A 121 6.31 -27.26 -23.84
N ALA A 122 6.34 -26.92 -25.13
CA ALA A 122 6.08 -25.55 -25.59
C ALA A 122 4.60 -25.15 -25.39
N ALA A 123 3.67 -26.05 -25.69
CA ALA A 123 2.24 -25.81 -25.49
C ALA A 123 1.89 -25.63 -24.00
N GLU A 124 2.47 -26.45 -23.13
CA GLU A 124 2.30 -26.34 -21.68
C GLU A 124 2.86 -25.02 -21.14
N ARG A 125 4.09 -24.64 -21.51
CA ARG A 125 4.69 -23.36 -21.10
C ARG A 125 3.86 -22.15 -21.56
N ALA A 126 3.36 -22.16 -22.79
CA ALA A 126 2.51 -21.08 -23.29
C ALA A 126 1.19 -20.97 -22.50
N ALA A 127 0.59 -22.10 -22.12
CA ALA A 127 -0.61 -22.12 -21.28
C ALA A 127 -0.33 -21.62 -19.85
N GLU A 128 0.80 -22.01 -19.26
CA GLU A 128 1.22 -21.51 -17.94
C GLU A 128 1.53 -20.01 -17.94
N GLU A 129 2.21 -19.51 -18.98
CA GLU A 129 2.49 -18.08 -19.12
C GLU A 129 1.21 -17.26 -19.29
N ALA A 130 0.24 -17.75 -20.07
CA ALA A 130 -1.06 -17.12 -20.22
C ALA A 130 -1.83 -17.07 -18.90
N ALA A 131 -1.87 -18.18 -18.17
CA ALA A 131 -2.51 -18.24 -16.85
C ALA A 131 -1.81 -17.34 -15.81
N ALA A 132 -0.48 -17.27 -15.83
CA ALA A 132 0.30 -16.40 -14.95
C ALA A 132 0.10 -14.91 -15.29
N ALA A 133 -0.02 -14.57 -16.57
CA ALA A 133 -0.32 -13.20 -17.00
C ALA A 133 -1.74 -12.78 -16.57
N GLU A 134 -2.72 -13.66 -16.71
CA GLU A 134 -4.10 -13.43 -16.26
C GLU A 134 -4.16 -13.24 -14.74
N ALA A 135 -3.42 -14.05 -13.97
CA ALA A 135 -3.31 -13.91 -12.51
C ALA A 135 -2.61 -12.62 -12.05
N ARG A 136 -1.70 -12.05 -12.86
CA ARG A 136 -0.98 -10.80 -12.55
C ARG A 136 -1.81 -9.55 -12.88
N ALA A 137 -2.71 -9.60 -13.83
CA ALA A 137 -3.58 -8.49 -14.24
C ALA A 137 -4.44 -7.86 -13.11
N PRO A 138 -5.06 -8.61 -12.18
CA PRO A 138 -5.81 -8.01 -11.07
C PRO A 138 -4.93 -7.33 -10.01
N LEU A 139 -3.65 -7.72 -9.90
CA LEU A 139 -2.73 -7.18 -8.89
C LEU A 139 -2.19 -5.80 -9.28
N THR A 140 -1.91 -5.57 -10.56
CA THR A 140 -1.48 -4.25 -11.08
C THR A 140 -2.61 -3.22 -11.02
N GLY A 141 -3.85 -3.62 -11.29
CA GLY A 141 -5.03 -2.74 -11.18
C GLY A 141 -5.38 -2.35 -9.74
N ARG A 142 -5.08 -3.20 -8.76
CA ARG A 142 -5.27 -2.89 -7.33
C ARG A 142 -4.16 -2.00 -6.79
N ALA A 143 -2.90 -2.29 -7.12
CA ALA A 143 -1.76 -1.46 -6.73
C ALA A 143 -1.87 -0.01 -7.28
N ALA A 144 -2.35 0.15 -8.52
CA ALA A 144 -2.58 1.48 -9.11
C ALA A 144 -3.70 2.25 -8.39
N ARG A 145 -4.77 1.58 -7.94
CA ARG A 145 -5.86 2.21 -7.17
C ARG A 145 -5.40 2.63 -5.79
N ASP A 146 -4.69 1.75 -5.09
CA ASP A 146 -4.18 2.01 -3.74
C ASP A 146 -3.17 3.17 -3.73
N THR A 147 -2.38 3.32 -4.81
CA THR A 147 -1.44 4.44 -4.97
C THR A 147 -2.14 5.78 -5.22
N VAL A 148 -3.22 5.78 -6.03
CA VAL A 148 -4.00 7.01 -6.29
C VAL A 148 -4.75 7.47 -5.05
N GLU A 149 -5.27 6.54 -4.25
CA GLU A 149 -5.99 6.84 -3.01
C GLU A 149 -5.05 7.37 -1.91
N SER A 150 -3.81 6.88 -1.87
CA SER A 150 -2.74 7.38 -0.99
C SER A 150 -2.24 8.79 -1.32
N ILE A 151 -2.36 9.24 -2.56
CA ILE A 151 -1.91 10.60 -2.99
C ILE A 151 -3.02 11.64 -2.79
N ALA A 152 -4.28 11.19 -2.63
CA ALA A 152 -5.45 12.06 -2.45
C ALA A 152 -5.77 12.37 -0.98
N GLN A 153 -5.03 11.80 -0.03
CA GLN A 153 -5.08 12.09 1.42
C GLN A 153 -3.90 12.95 1.85
#